data_AF-A0A830BZU6-F1
#
_entry.id   AF-A0A830BZU6-F1
#
_cell.length_a   1.000
_cell.length_b   1.000
_cell.length_c   1.000
_cell.angle_alpha   90.00
_cell.angle_beta   90.00
_cell.angle_gamma   90.00
#
_symmetry.space_group_name_H-M   'P 1'
#
loop_
_entity.id
_entity.type
_entity.pdbx_description
1 polymer ?
#
loop_
_entity_poly.entity_id
_entity_poly.type
_entity_poly.pdbx_seq_one_letter_code
_entity_poly.pdbx_strand_id
1 'polypeptide(L)'
;RKKEVKKRGGGGFTKLCSLSPELTKFTGVSQLARTEVVKQVWCYIREHNLQDPSNRRNILCDDTLRNLFAADTIDMFQMNKALAKHIWPLDSDGAPANHAPKEKKPKKERDEDEDEPKKKEKRPRGGNSAFLAPLKLSDALVKFLGTGESELPRSDVVKRIWDYIKLKNLLDPADKRQILCDEKLKELFNVDTFHGFSMAKLLIAHLIKIQR
;
A
#
# COMPACT_ATOMS: atom_id res chain seq x y z
N ARG A 1 -23.94 -30.60 22.04
CA ARG A 1 -22.81 -29.71 22.44
C ARG A 1 -22.23 -29.05 21.19
N LYS A 2 -22.69 -27.86 20.81
CA LYS A 2 -21.95 -26.95 19.92
C LYS A 2 -21.95 -25.60 20.61
N LYS A 3 -20.80 -25.24 21.19
CA LYS A 3 -20.60 -23.98 21.90
C LYS A 3 -20.55 -22.87 20.84
N GLU A 4 -21.57 -22.02 20.79
CA GLU A 4 -21.48 -20.74 20.11
C GLU A 4 -20.47 -19.87 20.85
N VAL A 5 -19.32 -19.64 20.21
CA VAL A 5 -18.31 -18.73 20.71
C VAL A 5 -18.73 -17.32 20.32
N LYS A 6 -19.39 -16.64 21.26
CA LYS A 6 -19.65 -15.19 21.20
C LYS A 6 -18.31 -14.46 21.12
N LYS A 7 -17.88 -14.04 19.93
CA LYS A 7 -16.69 -13.20 19.77
C LYS A 7 -17.07 -11.71 19.76
N ARG A 8 -16.43 -11.04 20.71
CA ARG A 8 -16.46 -9.61 21.04
C ARG A 8 -16.25 -8.74 19.80
N GLY A 9 -16.95 -7.60 19.75
CA GLY A 9 -16.89 -6.61 18.69
C GLY A 9 -15.45 -6.33 18.24
N GLY A 10 -15.13 -6.83 17.04
CA GLY A 10 -13.86 -6.60 16.37
C GLY A 10 -14.05 -5.51 15.33
N GLY A 11 -13.05 -4.63 15.20
CA GLY A 11 -13.03 -3.59 14.17
C GLY A 11 -13.36 -4.15 12.78
N GLY A 12 -13.74 -3.26 11.85
CA GLY A 12 -14.38 -3.56 10.55
C GLY A 12 -13.77 -4.69 9.70
N PHE A 13 -12.54 -5.12 9.98
CA PHE A 13 -11.87 -6.28 9.39
C PHE A 13 -12.47 -7.64 9.71
N THR A 14 -13.19 -7.79 10.83
CA THR A 14 -13.84 -9.06 11.24
C THR A 14 -15.32 -9.14 10.89
N LYS A 15 -15.86 -8.11 10.23
CA LYS A 15 -17.26 -8.11 9.80
C LYS A 15 -17.49 -9.22 8.78
N LEU A 16 -18.54 -10.01 9.00
CA LEU A 16 -19.02 -10.95 8.01
C LEU A 16 -19.46 -10.19 6.76
N CYS A 17 -19.03 -10.66 5.61
CA CYS A 17 -19.36 -10.09 4.32
C CYS A 17 -20.02 -11.16 3.45
N SER A 18 -20.98 -10.75 2.64
CA SER A 18 -21.53 -11.60 1.59
C SER A 18 -20.51 -11.74 0.48
N LEU A 19 -20.39 -12.95 -0.05
CA LEU A 19 -19.49 -13.25 -1.17
C LEU A 19 -20.30 -13.34 -2.47
N SER A 20 -19.67 -12.93 -3.58
CA SER A 20 -20.22 -13.15 -4.92
C SER A 20 -20.29 -14.66 -5.24
N PRO A 21 -21.15 -15.09 -6.20
CA PRO A 21 -21.26 -16.50 -6.58
C PRO A 21 -19.93 -17.16 -6.97
N GLU A 22 -19.02 -16.40 -7.59
CA GLU A 22 -17.69 -16.87 -7.98
C GLU A 22 -16.80 -17.15 -6.75
N LEU A 23 -16.81 -16.25 -5.76
CA LEU A 23 -16.08 -16.46 -4.50
C LEU A 23 -16.72 -17.56 -3.65
N THR A 24 -18.03 -17.72 -3.69
CA THR A 24 -18.73 -18.80 -3.00
C THR A 24 -18.40 -20.16 -3.60
N LYS A 25 -18.28 -20.27 -4.93
CA LYS A 25 -17.81 -21.51 -5.57
C LYS A 25 -16.40 -21.90 -5.13
N PHE A 26 -15.52 -20.91 -4.94
CA PHE A 26 -14.14 -21.15 -4.51
C PHE A 26 -14.02 -21.48 -3.01
N THR A 27 -14.69 -20.71 -2.16
CA THR A 27 -14.61 -20.86 -0.69
C THR A 27 -15.58 -21.91 -0.12
N GLY A 28 -16.57 -22.33 -0.91
CA GLY A 28 -17.65 -23.23 -0.49
C GLY A 28 -18.69 -22.60 0.46
N VAL A 29 -18.56 -21.32 0.78
CA VAL A 29 -19.45 -20.62 1.72
C VAL A 29 -20.00 -19.32 1.13
N SER A 30 -21.22 -18.95 1.52
CA SER A 30 -21.88 -17.73 1.04
C SER A 30 -21.44 -16.47 1.78
N GLN A 31 -20.92 -16.62 3.01
CA GLN A 31 -20.57 -15.50 3.88
C GLN A 31 -19.26 -15.77 4.60
N LEU A 32 -18.34 -14.81 4.54
CA LEU A 32 -17.05 -14.91 5.21
C LEU A 32 -16.50 -13.50 5.50
N ALA A 33 -15.68 -13.37 6.53
CA ALA A 33 -14.96 -12.12 6.77
C ALA A 33 -13.91 -11.90 5.67
N ARG A 34 -13.69 -10.64 5.28
CA ARG A 34 -12.72 -10.28 4.23
C ARG A 34 -11.32 -10.86 4.48
N THR A 35 -10.87 -10.86 5.74
CA THR A 35 -9.56 -11.41 6.15
C THR A 35 -9.47 -12.91 5.92
N GLU A 36 -10.53 -13.65 6.19
CA GLU A 36 -10.58 -15.10 5.98
C GLU A 36 -10.60 -15.43 4.48
N VAL A 37 -11.27 -14.63 3.63
CA VAL A 37 -11.28 -14.84 2.18
C VAL A 37 -9.87 -14.69 1.62
N VAL A 38 -9.21 -13.59 1.98
CA VAL A 38 -7.82 -13.31 1.59
C VAL A 38 -6.91 -14.45 2.04
N LYS A 39 -7.11 -14.97 3.26
CA LYS A 39 -6.32 -16.08 3.79
C LYS A 39 -6.52 -17.37 2.99
N GLN A 40 -7.76 -17.73 2.64
CA GLN A 40 -8.03 -18.93 1.84
C GLN A 40 -7.39 -18.84 0.45
N VAL A 41 -7.55 -17.70 -0.23
CA VAL A 41 -6.90 -17.46 -1.53
C VAL A 41 -5.38 -17.62 -1.43
N TRP A 42 -4.75 -17.08 -0.38
CA TRP A 42 -3.30 -17.23 -0.16
C TRP A 42 -2.86 -18.65 0.20
N CYS A 43 -3.72 -19.46 0.81
CA CYS A 43 -3.43 -20.88 1.06
C CYS A 43 -3.44 -21.63 -0.26
N TYR A 44 -4.49 -21.44 -1.07
CA TYR A 44 -4.60 -22.04 -2.40
C TYR A 44 -3.42 -21.68 -3.31
N ILE A 45 -3.03 -20.40 -3.39
CA ILE A 45 -1.88 -19.93 -4.18
C ILE A 45 -0.59 -20.66 -3.77
N ARG A 46 -0.40 -20.91 -2.46
CA ARG A 46 0.80 -21.59 -1.95
C ARG A 46 0.75 -23.10 -2.17
N GLU A 47 -0.41 -23.71 -1.99
CA GLU A 47 -0.61 -25.15 -2.23
C GLU A 47 -0.42 -25.51 -3.70
N HIS A 48 -0.87 -24.64 -4.62
CA HIS A 48 -0.73 -24.82 -6.06
C HIS A 48 0.56 -24.21 -6.65
N ASN A 49 1.47 -23.68 -5.81
CA ASN A 49 2.72 -23.05 -6.22
C ASN A 49 2.55 -21.98 -7.32
N LEU A 50 1.49 -21.19 -7.24
CA LEU A 50 1.10 -20.19 -8.25
C LEU A 50 1.87 -18.86 -8.14
N GLN A 51 2.89 -18.78 -7.27
CA GLN A 51 3.75 -17.60 -7.19
C GLN A 51 4.82 -17.68 -8.26
N ASP A 52 5.06 -16.57 -8.95
CA ASP A 52 6.13 -16.48 -9.94
C ASP A 52 7.50 -16.67 -9.23
N PRO A 53 8.33 -17.64 -9.66
CA PRO A 53 9.63 -17.90 -9.04
C PRO A 53 10.61 -16.73 -9.21
N SER A 54 10.45 -15.92 -10.26
CA SER A 54 11.30 -14.75 -10.53
C SER A 54 10.84 -13.53 -9.75
N ASN A 55 9.53 -13.38 -9.55
CA ASN A 55 8.94 -12.26 -8.82
C ASN A 55 7.80 -12.74 -7.92
N ARG A 56 8.13 -13.08 -6.66
CA ARG A 56 7.17 -13.59 -5.66
C ARG A 56 6.02 -12.64 -5.30
N ARG A 57 6.00 -11.42 -5.85
CA ARG A 57 4.88 -10.49 -5.73
C ARG A 57 3.77 -10.79 -6.75
N ASN A 58 4.15 -11.39 -7.88
CA ASN A 58 3.23 -11.77 -8.92
C ASN A 58 2.69 -13.17 -8.66
N ILE A 59 1.39 -13.31 -8.85
CA ILE A 59 0.65 -14.55 -8.75
C ILE A 59 0.17 -14.88 -10.16
N LEU A 60 0.54 -16.06 -10.64
CA LEU A 60 0.09 -16.63 -11.91
C LEU A 60 -1.29 -17.26 -11.68
N CYS A 61 -2.32 -16.70 -12.29
CA CYS A 61 -3.67 -17.20 -12.10
C CYS A 61 -3.90 -18.45 -12.96
N ASP A 62 -4.20 -19.56 -12.29
CA ASP A 62 -4.76 -20.76 -12.87
C ASP A 62 -6.21 -20.51 -13.33
N ASP A 63 -6.86 -21.52 -13.92
CA ASP A 63 -8.23 -21.37 -14.42
C ASP A 63 -9.23 -20.96 -13.32
N THR A 64 -9.02 -21.41 -12.08
CA THR A 64 -9.89 -21.07 -10.95
C THR A 64 -9.75 -19.60 -10.54
N LEU A 65 -8.52 -19.12 -10.36
CA LEU A 65 -8.26 -17.72 -10.01
C LEU A 65 -8.53 -16.79 -11.19
N ARG A 66 -8.36 -17.25 -12.43
CA ARG A 66 -8.69 -16.49 -13.63
C ARG A 66 -10.18 -16.26 -13.77
N ASN A 67 -11.01 -17.24 -13.42
CA ASN A 67 -12.46 -17.05 -13.34
C ASN A 67 -12.87 -16.03 -12.26
N LEU A 68 -12.08 -15.92 -11.19
CA LEU A 68 -12.35 -15.03 -10.06
C LEU A 68 -11.84 -13.59 -10.28
N PHE A 69 -10.68 -13.44 -10.90
CA PHE A 69 -9.99 -12.16 -11.04
C PHE A 69 -10.05 -11.59 -12.46
N ALA A 70 -10.50 -12.40 -13.43
CA ALA A 70 -10.51 -12.08 -14.86
C ALA A 70 -9.15 -11.57 -15.36
N ALA A 71 -8.06 -12.12 -14.82
CA ALA A 71 -6.69 -11.74 -15.13
C ALA A 71 -5.79 -12.98 -15.12
N ASP A 72 -4.81 -13.03 -16.01
CA ASP A 72 -3.85 -14.14 -16.12
C ASP A 72 -2.74 -14.03 -15.06
N THR A 73 -2.40 -12.81 -14.65
CA THR A 73 -1.38 -12.52 -13.63
C THR A 73 -1.84 -11.36 -12.76
N ILE A 74 -1.69 -11.47 -11.44
CA ILE A 74 -2.06 -10.41 -10.50
C ILE A 74 -0.95 -10.16 -9.45
N ASP A 75 -0.79 -8.90 -9.04
CA ASP A 75 0.00 -8.52 -7.86
C ASP A 75 -0.87 -8.62 -6.58
N MET A 76 -0.24 -8.74 -5.41
CA MET A 76 -0.89 -8.74 -4.09
C MET A 76 -1.85 -7.55 -3.89
N PHE A 77 -1.53 -6.38 -4.43
CA PHE A 77 -2.43 -5.21 -4.35
C PHE A 77 -3.63 -5.34 -5.29
N GLN A 78 -3.43 -5.90 -6.48
CA GLN A 78 -4.49 -6.13 -7.46
C GLN A 78 -5.46 -7.20 -6.96
N MET A 79 -4.96 -8.25 -6.33
CA MET A 79 -5.77 -9.28 -5.68
C MET A 79 -6.74 -8.67 -4.65
N ASN A 80 -6.24 -7.84 -3.73
CA ASN A 80 -7.09 -7.19 -2.72
C ASN A 80 -8.14 -6.25 -3.33
N LYS A 81 -7.82 -5.62 -4.47
CA LYS A 81 -8.74 -4.76 -5.22
C LYS A 81 -9.79 -5.59 -5.97
N ALA A 82 -9.40 -6.71 -6.55
CA ALA A 82 -10.32 -7.62 -7.23
C ALA A 82 -11.30 -8.23 -6.22
N LEU A 83 -10.80 -8.78 -5.12
CA LEU A 83 -11.62 -9.32 -4.03
C LEU A 83 -12.63 -8.31 -3.48
N ALA A 84 -12.28 -7.03 -3.39
CA ALA A 84 -13.20 -5.99 -2.92
C ALA A 84 -14.46 -5.84 -3.81
N LYS A 85 -14.41 -6.23 -5.09
CA LYS A 85 -15.60 -6.22 -5.97
C LYS A 85 -16.57 -7.37 -5.67
N HIS A 86 -16.05 -8.44 -5.10
CA HIS A 86 -16.77 -9.69 -4.83
C HIS A 86 -17.14 -9.87 -3.35
N ILE A 87 -16.77 -8.91 -2.49
CA ILE A 87 -17.01 -8.93 -1.05
C ILE A 87 -17.89 -7.73 -0.70
N TRP A 88 -19.12 -8.01 -0.28
CA TRP A 88 -20.09 -6.98 0.09
C TRP A 88 -20.32 -6.97 1.60
N PRO A 89 -20.19 -5.81 2.27
CA PRO A 89 -20.48 -5.73 3.70
C PRO A 89 -21.96 -6.05 3.95
N LEU A 90 -22.22 -6.96 4.90
CA LEU A 90 -23.55 -7.15 5.47
C LEU A 90 -23.69 -6.13 6.61
N ASP A 91 -24.33 -5.00 6.35
CA ASP A 91 -24.84 -4.17 7.44
C ASP A 91 -26.04 -4.88 8.09
N SER A 92 -26.30 -4.57 9.35
CA SER A 92 -27.12 -5.33 10.32
C SER A 92 -28.63 -5.41 10.02
N ASP A 93 -29.04 -5.55 8.77
CA ASP A 93 -30.38 -5.95 8.35
C ASP A 93 -30.31 -6.77 7.05
N GLY A 94 -30.12 -8.08 7.23
CA GLY A 94 -30.39 -9.23 6.35
C GLY A 94 -30.83 -9.09 4.87
N ALA A 95 -30.37 -8.13 4.09
CA ALA A 95 -30.72 -8.00 2.67
C ALA A 95 -29.46 -7.85 1.78
N PRO A 96 -29.31 -8.66 0.71
CA PRO A 96 -28.24 -8.48 -0.25
C PRO A 96 -28.49 -7.22 -1.08
N ALA A 97 -27.56 -6.26 -1.07
CA ALA A 97 -27.57 -5.15 -2.00
C ALA A 97 -27.33 -5.68 -3.43
N ASN A 98 -28.42 -5.89 -4.18
CA ASN A 98 -28.41 -6.22 -5.59
C ASN A 98 -27.62 -5.17 -6.40
N HIS A 99 -26.43 -5.53 -6.86
CA HIS A 99 -25.79 -4.87 -7.99
C HIS A 99 -25.34 -5.93 -9.00
N ALA A 100 -26.30 -6.38 -9.81
CA ALA A 100 -26.04 -7.10 -11.06
C ALA A 100 -25.48 -6.13 -12.14
N PRO A 101 -24.72 -6.62 -13.13
CA PRO A 101 -23.72 -5.85 -13.88
C PRO A 101 -24.33 -5.06 -15.04
N LYS A 102 -23.79 -3.86 -15.35
CA LYS A 102 -24.04 -3.13 -16.62
C LYS A 102 -22.73 -2.88 -17.38
N GLU A 103 -22.80 -3.14 -18.68
CA GLU A 103 -21.73 -3.17 -19.68
C GLU A 103 -21.23 -1.78 -20.17
N LYS A 104 -19.94 -1.76 -20.56
CA LYS A 104 -19.12 -0.93 -21.49
C LYS A 104 -19.55 0.48 -22.03
N LYS A 105 -18.66 1.47 -21.73
CA LYS A 105 -17.95 2.54 -22.54
C LYS A 105 -18.77 3.54 -23.44
N PRO A 106 -18.26 4.73 -23.90
CA PRO A 106 -16.89 5.30 -23.93
C PRO A 106 -16.73 6.82 -23.53
N LYS A 107 -15.52 7.36 -23.77
CA LYS A 107 -14.91 8.69 -23.47
C LYS A 107 -15.48 9.93 -24.22
N LYS A 108 -15.28 11.13 -23.65
CA LYS A 108 -14.86 12.40 -24.30
C LYS A 108 -14.31 13.35 -23.19
N GLU A 109 -13.03 13.73 -23.16
CA GLU A 109 -12.42 14.92 -23.81
C GLU A 109 -13.20 16.21 -23.52
N ARG A 110 -12.63 17.39 -23.24
CA ARG A 110 -11.31 17.96 -22.93
C ARG A 110 -11.66 19.45 -22.87
N ASP A 111 -11.26 20.21 -21.86
CA ASP A 111 -10.99 21.64 -22.11
C ASP A 111 -10.04 22.19 -21.05
N GLU A 112 -9.06 22.89 -21.58
CA GLU A 112 -7.95 23.57 -20.94
C GLU A 112 -8.41 24.99 -20.59
N ASP A 113 -8.04 25.52 -19.42
CA ASP A 113 -7.63 26.92 -19.32
C ASP A 113 -6.92 27.19 -17.98
N GLU A 114 -5.72 27.75 -18.10
CA GLU A 114 -4.88 28.27 -17.03
C GLU A 114 -5.46 29.58 -16.46
N ASP A 115 -5.38 29.79 -15.14
CA ASP A 115 -4.69 30.96 -14.56
C ASP A 115 -4.57 30.78 -13.03
N GLU A 116 -3.45 31.23 -12.47
CA GLU A 116 -2.97 30.99 -11.10
C GLU A 116 -3.43 32.11 -10.13
N PRO A 117 -2.84 32.30 -8.95
CA PRO A 117 -3.13 31.68 -7.66
C PRO A 117 -3.91 32.61 -6.69
N LYS A 118 -4.87 32.06 -5.91
CA LYS A 118 -5.30 32.71 -4.65
C LYS A 118 -5.13 31.81 -3.43
N LYS A 119 -4.05 32.10 -2.71
CA LYS A 119 -3.71 31.79 -1.32
C LYS A 119 -4.97 31.67 -0.45
N LYS A 120 -5.29 30.45 0.00
CA LYS A 120 -6.23 30.22 1.11
C LYS A 120 -5.53 29.39 2.18
N GLU A 121 -5.18 30.07 3.27
CA GLU A 121 -4.82 29.50 4.55
C GLU A 121 -5.80 28.39 4.93
N LYS A 122 -5.30 27.15 5.00
CA LYS A 122 -6.03 26.04 5.59
C LYS A 122 -5.61 25.93 7.05
N ARG A 123 -6.58 26.25 7.92
CA ARG A 123 -6.61 25.99 9.36
C ARG A 123 -6.05 24.59 9.69
N PRO A 124 -5.29 24.43 10.79
CA PRO A 124 -4.72 23.15 11.16
C PRO A 124 -5.85 22.20 11.58
N ARG A 125 -6.09 21.17 10.78
CA ARG A 125 -6.90 20.02 11.20
C ARG A 125 -6.05 19.20 12.16
N GLY A 126 -6.44 19.22 13.43
CA GLY A 126 -5.85 18.39 14.48
C GLY A 126 -5.88 16.92 14.09
N GLY A 127 -4.74 16.25 14.26
CA GLY A 127 -4.63 14.80 14.08
C GLY A 127 -3.24 14.26 13.67
N ASN A 128 -2.34 15.07 13.12
CA ASN A 128 -1.10 14.56 12.48
C ASN A 128 0.20 15.23 12.94
N SER A 129 0.22 15.95 14.07
CA SER A 129 1.37 16.77 14.52
C SER A 129 2.69 16.01 14.71
N ALA A 130 2.67 14.68 14.81
CA ALA A 130 3.89 13.87 14.90
C ALA A 130 4.65 13.73 13.56
N PHE A 131 3.98 13.84 12.41
CA PHE A 131 4.62 13.68 11.10
C PHE A 131 5.31 14.96 10.60
N LEU A 132 4.85 16.12 11.08
CA LEU A 132 5.40 17.44 10.75
C LEU A 132 6.29 17.98 11.89
N ALA A 133 6.55 17.19 12.93
CA ALA A 133 7.41 17.59 14.02
C ALA A 133 8.84 17.85 13.47
N PRO A 134 9.41 19.05 13.68
CA PRO A 134 10.79 19.32 13.32
C PRO A 134 11.70 18.40 14.15
N LEU A 135 12.57 17.67 13.45
CA LEU A 135 13.53 16.77 14.07
C LEU A 135 14.94 17.29 13.80
N LYS A 136 15.80 17.19 14.80
CA LYS A 136 17.22 17.48 14.64
C LYS A 136 17.86 16.39 13.77
N LEU A 137 18.54 16.84 12.73
CA LEU A 137 19.23 15.98 11.79
C LEU A 137 20.67 15.78 12.26
N SER A 138 21.22 14.58 12.07
CA SER A 138 22.65 14.34 12.30
C SER A 138 23.51 15.13 11.31
N ASP A 139 24.75 15.46 11.68
CA ASP A 139 25.71 16.20 10.84
C ASP A 139 25.90 15.58 9.44
N ALA A 140 25.94 14.24 9.35
CA ALA A 140 26.03 13.54 8.07
C ALA A 140 24.83 13.85 7.15
N LEU A 141 23.64 13.97 7.73
CA LEU A 141 22.39 14.21 7.01
C LEU A 141 22.27 15.69 6.61
N VAL A 142 22.73 16.61 7.48
CA VAL A 142 22.86 18.04 7.14
C VAL A 142 23.86 18.24 6.00
N LYS A 143 25.01 17.58 6.06
CA LYS A 143 26.05 17.58 5.01
C LYS A 143 25.51 17.04 3.69
N PHE A 144 24.71 15.97 3.73
CA PHE A 144 24.08 15.39 2.54
C PHE A 144 23.08 16.37 1.89
N LEU A 145 22.22 16.99 2.71
CA LEU A 145 21.20 17.92 2.20
C LEU A 145 21.82 19.22 1.67
N GLY A 146 22.95 19.67 2.22
CA GLY A 146 23.68 20.84 1.76
C GLY A 146 22.95 22.18 1.94
N THR A 147 21.77 22.19 2.55
CA THR A 147 20.95 23.39 2.76
C THR A 147 21.26 24.13 4.06
N GLY A 148 22.14 23.60 4.92
CA GLY A 148 22.45 24.19 6.23
C GLY A 148 21.32 24.11 7.26
N GLU A 149 20.22 23.43 6.92
CA GLU A 149 19.07 23.23 7.79
C GLU A 149 19.37 22.09 8.79
N SER A 150 19.54 22.43 10.06
CA SER A 150 19.79 21.45 11.14
C SER A 150 18.51 20.79 11.67
N GLU A 151 17.34 21.32 11.30
CA GLU A 151 16.03 20.87 11.78
C GLU A 151 15.05 20.79 10.61
N LEU A 152 14.57 19.58 10.30
CA LEU A 152 13.54 19.38 9.29
C LEU A 152 12.53 18.32 9.75
N PRO A 153 11.27 18.43 9.31
CA PRO A 153 10.33 17.34 9.49
C PRO A 153 10.77 16.14 8.68
N ARG A 154 10.55 14.96 9.24
CA ARG A 154 10.91 13.67 8.62
C ARG A 154 10.40 13.54 7.18
N SER A 155 9.21 14.06 6.89
CA SER A 155 8.64 14.03 5.54
C SER A 155 9.48 14.75 4.51
N ASP A 156 10.07 15.89 4.87
CA ASP A 156 10.79 16.72 3.91
C ASP A 156 12.21 16.20 3.66
N VAL A 157 12.84 15.62 4.70
CA VAL A 157 14.08 14.84 4.53
C VAL A 157 13.87 13.67 3.56
N VAL A 158 12.80 12.90 3.74
CA VAL A 158 12.47 11.78 2.84
C VAL A 158 12.26 12.26 1.41
N LYS A 159 11.53 13.37 1.21
CA LYS A 159 11.33 13.95 -0.13
C LYS A 159 12.65 14.36 -0.78
N ARG A 160 13.49 15.12 -0.08
CA ARG A 160 14.80 15.58 -0.59
C ARG A 160 15.68 14.41 -1.03
N ILE A 161 15.72 13.34 -0.24
CA ILE A 161 16.49 12.12 -0.58
C ILE A 161 15.87 11.43 -1.81
N TRP A 162 14.55 11.33 -1.89
CA TRP A 162 13.87 10.78 -3.07
C TRP A 162 14.13 11.59 -4.34
N ASP A 163 14.12 12.92 -4.25
CA ASP A 163 14.40 13.79 -5.38
C ASP A 163 15.86 13.62 -5.85
N TYR A 164 16.80 13.48 -4.91
CA TYR A 164 18.19 13.13 -5.22
C TYR A 164 18.33 11.79 -5.95
N ILE A 165 17.67 10.74 -5.43
CA ILE A 165 17.69 9.38 -6.03
C ILE A 165 17.15 9.40 -7.46
N LYS A 166 16.04 10.12 -7.69
CA LYS A 166 15.44 10.24 -9.03
C LYS A 166 16.35 11.03 -9.96
N LEU A 167 16.93 12.13 -9.50
CA LEU A 167 17.82 12.98 -10.29
C LEU A 167 19.10 12.24 -10.72
N LYS A 168 19.61 11.36 -9.85
CA LYS A 168 20.78 10.52 -10.13
C LYS A 168 20.45 9.16 -10.75
N ASN A 169 19.17 8.86 -11.01
CA ASN A 169 18.68 7.58 -11.51
C ASN A 169 19.22 6.37 -10.74
N LEU A 170 19.27 6.47 -9.40
CA LEU A 170 19.81 5.45 -8.51
C LEU A 170 18.82 4.31 -8.22
N LEU A 171 17.74 4.23 -8.98
CA LEU A 171 16.77 3.14 -8.90
C LEU A 171 17.27 1.96 -9.72
N ASP A 172 17.25 0.77 -9.13
CA ASP A 172 17.65 -0.44 -9.83
C ASP A 172 16.69 -0.67 -11.03
N PRO A 173 17.22 -0.81 -12.26
CA PRO A 173 16.39 -1.05 -13.45
C PRO A 173 15.65 -2.39 -13.41
N ALA A 174 16.17 -3.39 -12.67
CA ALA A 174 15.53 -4.70 -12.50
C ALA A 174 14.47 -4.69 -11.39
N ASP A 175 14.72 -4.03 -10.25
CA ASP A 175 13.70 -3.79 -9.20
C ASP A 175 13.59 -2.29 -8.89
N LYS A 176 12.57 -1.63 -9.45
CA LYS A 176 12.26 -0.20 -9.18
C LYS A 176 11.98 0.13 -7.71
N ARG A 177 11.96 -0.86 -6.82
CA ARG A 177 11.84 -0.66 -5.38
C ARG A 177 13.19 -0.75 -4.66
N GLN A 178 14.25 -1.16 -5.33
CA GLN A 178 15.61 -1.18 -4.80
C GLN A 178 16.36 0.07 -5.25
N ILE A 179 17.04 0.69 -4.30
CA ILE A 179 17.84 1.90 -4.51
C ILE A 179 19.30 1.49 -4.35
N LEU A 180 20.10 1.80 -5.36
CA LEU A 180 21.54 1.63 -5.40
C LEU A 180 22.17 2.86 -4.76
N CYS A 181 22.84 2.70 -3.63
CA CYS A 181 23.49 3.83 -2.98
C CYS A 181 24.73 4.23 -3.78
N ASP A 182 24.81 5.51 -4.11
CA ASP A 182 26.04 6.14 -4.58
C ASP A 182 26.95 6.46 -3.38
N GLU A 183 28.12 7.05 -3.64
CA GLU A 183 29.09 7.40 -2.58
C GLU A 183 28.46 8.25 -1.46
N LYS A 184 27.57 9.20 -1.80
CA LYS A 184 26.91 10.06 -0.82
C LYS A 184 25.87 9.33 0.01
N LEU A 185 25.02 8.49 -0.61
CA LEU A 185 24.05 7.69 0.13
C LEU A 185 24.73 6.59 0.95
N LYS A 186 25.87 6.06 0.48
CA LYS A 186 26.70 5.13 1.25
C LYS A 186 27.33 5.81 2.46
N GLU A 187 27.88 7.01 2.32
CA GLU A 187 28.42 7.78 3.46
C GLU A 187 27.31 8.09 4.48
N LEU A 188 26.08 8.33 4.02
CA LEU A 188 24.94 8.62 4.89
C LEU A 188 24.43 7.38 5.62
N PHE A 189 24.10 6.29 4.89
CA PHE A 189 23.38 5.14 5.44
C PHE A 189 24.27 3.93 5.74
N ASN A 190 25.55 3.94 5.32
CA ASN A 190 26.48 2.81 5.41
C ASN A 190 25.92 1.51 4.83
N VAL A 191 25.12 1.59 3.77
CA VAL A 191 24.57 0.45 3.04
C VAL A 191 24.77 0.62 1.55
N ASP A 192 25.08 -0.47 0.84
CA ASP A 192 25.27 -0.44 -0.62
C ASP A 192 23.96 -0.35 -1.39
N THR A 193 22.91 -1.01 -0.89
CA THR A 193 21.57 -0.97 -1.47
C THR A 193 20.52 -1.03 -0.37
N PHE A 194 19.36 -0.43 -0.61
CA PHE A 194 18.22 -0.55 0.29
C PHE A 194 16.89 -0.49 -0.45
N HIS A 195 15.81 -0.90 0.23
CA HIS A 195 14.47 -0.88 -0.33
C HIS A 195 13.82 0.51 -0.15
N GLY A 196 13.12 1.05 -1.14
CA GLY A 196 12.51 2.40 -1.08
C GLY A 196 11.62 2.64 0.14
N PHE A 197 10.86 1.63 0.56
CA PHE A 197 10.03 1.71 1.78
C PHE A 197 10.83 1.62 3.09
N SER A 198 12.07 1.11 3.04
CA SER A 198 12.98 1.02 4.19
C SER A 198 13.77 2.31 4.43
N MET A 199 13.78 3.26 3.49
CA MET A 199 14.44 4.57 3.64
C MET A 199 14.07 5.27 4.94
N ALA A 200 12.77 5.31 5.24
CA ALA A 200 12.27 5.92 6.46
C ALA A 200 12.90 5.25 7.70
N LYS A 201 13.07 3.92 7.69
CA LYS A 201 13.69 3.19 8.80
C LYS A 201 15.16 3.54 8.95
N LEU A 202 15.92 3.62 7.85
CA LEU A 202 17.33 4.02 7.87
C LEU A 202 17.50 5.44 8.42
N LEU A 203 16.58 6.34 8.07
CA LEU A 203 16.57 7.70 8.59
C LEU A 203 16.37 7.77 10.11
N ILE A 204 15.72 6.78 10.75
CA ILE A 204 15.53 6.82 12.21
C ILE A 204 16.88 6.86 12.94
N ALA A 205 17.92 6.22 12.40
CA ALA A 205 19.25 6.23 13.01
C ALA A 205 19.93 7.62 12.97
N HIS A 206 19.53 8.46 12.01
CA HIS A 206 20.09 9.80 11.79
C HIS A 206 19.16 10.94 12.25
N LEU A 207 18.00 10.60 12.80
CA LEU A 207 17.04 11.54 13.38
C LEU A 207 17.18 11.49 14.90
N ILE A 208 17.78 12.54 15.45
CA ILE A 208 17.93 12.67 16.90
C ILE A 208 16.56 13.07 17.44
N LYS A 209 15.90 12.15 18.14
CA LYS A 209 14.71 12.49 18.92
C LYS A 209 15.15 13.45 20.01
N ILE A 210 14.72 14.71 19.91
CA ILE A 210 14.76 15.63 21.05
C ILE A 210 13.79 15.03 22.08
N GLN A 211 14.30 14.35 23.10
CA GLN A 211 13.52 14.17 24.32
C GLN A 211 13.29 15.57 24.87
N ARG A 212 12.03 15.98 24.88
CA ARG A 212 11.59 17.20 25.54
C ARG A 212 11.15 16.85 26.96
#